data_AF-D0SJR0-F1
#
_entry.id   AF-D0SJR0-F1
#
_cell.length_a   1.000
_cell.length_b   1.000
_cell.length_c   1.000
_cell.angle_alpha   90.00
_cell.angle_beta   90.00
_cell.angle_gamma   90.00
#
_symmetry.space_group_name_H-M   'P 1'
#
loop_
_entity.id
_entity.type
_entity.pdbx_description
1 polymer ?
#
loop_
_entity_poly.entity_id
_entity_poly.type
_entity_poly.pdbx_seq_one_letter_code
_entity_poly.pdbx_strand_id
1 'polypeptide(L)' 'MSNWISVKDRLPEDLDNVDLLINAKRRLTDCTYTDDRFYTHQFKDEFWTEIKNEVTHWMKVPELPKADTEG' A
#
# COMPACT_ATOMS: atom_id res chain seq x y z
N MET A 1 -5.69 -1.02 -17.44
CA MET A 1 -4.34 -1.60 -17.26
C MET A 1 -4.07 -1.58 -15.76
N SER A 2 -3.69 -2.70 -15.18
CA SER A 2 -3.54 -2.81 -13.73
C SER A 2 -2.26 -2.05 -13.32
N ASN A 3 -2.39 -0.97 -12.54
CA ASN A 3 -1.28 -0.07 -12.13
C ASN A 3 -0.32 -0.68 -11.08
N TRP A 4 -0.12 -2.00 -11.12
CA TRP A 4 0.77 -2.71 -10.21
C TRP A 4 2.22 -2.61 -10.67
N ILE A 5 3.09 -2.24 -9.74
CA ILE A 5 4.53 -2.10 -9.93
C ILE A 5 5.19 -3.25 -9.17
N SER A 6 6.04 -4.02 -9.85
CA SER A 6 6.84 -5.07 -9.19
C SER A 6 7.88 -4.41 -8.28
N VAL A 7 8.03 -4.92 -7.06
CA VAL A 7 9.07 -4.43 -6.13
C VAL A 7 10.49 -4.63 -6.67
N LYS A 8 10.67 -5.58 -7.61
CA LYS A 8 11.95 -5.82 -8.30
C LYS A 8 12.28 -4.74 -9.31
N ASP A 9 11.26 -4.08 -9.86
CA ASP A 9 11.46 -3.00 -10.82
C ASP A 9 11.68 -1.68 -10.10
N ARG A 10 10.86 -1.41 -9.07
CA ARG A 10 10.91 -0.17 -8.29
C ARG A 10 10.18 -0.33 -6.96
N LEU A 11 10.74 0.25 -5.90
CA LEU A 11 10.06 0.45 -4.62
C LEU A 11 9.23 1.75 -4.63
N PRO A 12 8.16 1.84 -3.81
CA PRO A 12 7.44 3.09 -3.64
C PRO A 12 8.38 4.19 -3.13
N GLU A 13 8.05 5.45 -3.43
CA GLU A 13 8.57 6.56 -2.64
C GLU A 13 7.82 6.57 -1.30
N ASP A 14 8.35 7.16 -0.23
CA ASP A 14 7.67 7.17 1.08
C ASP A 14 6.20 7.61 0.91
N LEU A 15 5.29 6.65 1.12
CA LEU A 15 3.88 6.77 0.76
C LEU A 15 3.01 6.21 1.88
N ASP A 16 2.15 7.06 2.41
CA ASP A 16 1.22 6.71 3.48
C ASP A 16 0.17 5.68 3.05
N ASN A 17 -0.17 5.65 1.76
CA ASN A 17 -1.28 4.83 1.21
C ASN A 17 -0.85 4.07 -0.05
N VAL A 18 -0.52 2.78 0.14
CA VAL A 18 -0.19 1.82 -0.91
C VAL A 18 -1.00 0.54 -0.74
N ASP A 19 -1.40 -0.05 -1.86
CA ASP A 19 -1.93 -1.40 -1.89
C ASP A 19 -0.81 -2.38 -2.24
N LEU A 20 -0.79 -3.53 -1.58
CA LEU A 20 0.27 -4.53 -1.69
C LEU A 20 -0.27 -5.87 -2.18
N LEU A 21 0.53 -6.56 -2.98
CA LEU A 21 0.30 -7.94 -3.38
C LEU A 21 1.37 -8.84 -2.75
N ILE A 22 0.95 -9.58 -1.73
CA ILE A 22 1.77 -10.47 -0.93
C ILE A 22 1.72 -11.90 -1.49
N ASN A 23 2.88 -12.53 -1.63
CA ASN A 23 3.07 -13.89 -2.14
C ASN A 23 2.32 -14.14 -3.47
N ALA A 24 2.13 -13.11 -4.30
CA ALA A 24 1.30 -13.13 -5.52
C ALA A 24 -0.14 -13.67 -5.33
N LYS A 25 -0.67 -13.67 -4.10
CA LYS A 25 -1.95 -14.33 -3.76
C LYS A 25 -2.86 -13.49 -2.88
N ARG A 26 -2.31 -12.69 -1.98
CA ARG A 26 -3.06 -11.90 -1.01
C ARG A 26 -2.87 -10.41 -1.28
N ARG A 27 -3.97 -9.70 -1.49
CA ARG A 27 -3.97 -8.24 -1.51
C ARG A 27 -4.14 -7.70 -0.10
N LEU A 28 -3.32 -6.73 0.28
CA LEU A 28 -3.58 -5.84 1.41
C LEU A 28 -3.80 -4.43 0.85
N THR A 29 -4.75 -3.73 1.46
CA THR A 29 -5.03 -2.32 1.18
C THR A 29 -4.66 -1.50 2.40
N ASP A 30 -4.52 -0.18 2.24
CA ASP A 30 -4.26 0.73 3.36
C ASP A 30 -2.95 0.40 4.10
N CYS A 31 -1.89 0.15 3.31
CA CYS A 31 -0.55 -0.06 3.82
C CYS A 31 0.30 1.19 3.61
N THR A 32 1.39 1.30 4.36
CA THR A 32 2.34 2.40 4.28
C THR A 32 3.71 1.86 3.88
N TYR A 33 4.45 2.64 3.11
CA TYR A 33 5.87 2.39 2.85
C TYR A 33 6.68 3.55 3.43
N THR A 34 7.55 3.23 4.39
CA THR A 34 8.46 4.18 5.06
C THR A 34 9.70 3.44 5.53
N ASP A 35 10.84 4.12 5.65
CA ASP A 35 12.11 3.53 6.12
C ASP A 35 12.49 2.24 5.38
N ASP A 36 12.26 2.22 4.06
CA ASP A 36 12.44 1.09 3.16
C ASP A 36 11.60 -0.17 3.49
N ARG A 37 10.53 -0.03 4.29
CA ARG A 37 9.71 -1.15 4.79
C ARG A 37 8.23 -0.91 4.59
N PHE A 38 7.49 -2.01 4.45
CA PHE A 38 6.03 -1.99 4.36
C PHE A 38 5.38 -2.21 5.72
N TYR A 39 4.37 -1.42 6.03
CA TYR A 39 3.59 -1.49 7.26
C TYR A 39 2.10 -1.60 6.96
N THR A 40 1.37 -2.31 7.81
CA THR A 40 -0.10 -2.35 7.80
C THR A 40 -0.63 -1.78 9.10
N HIS A 41 -1.74 -1.04 9.00
CA HIS A 41 -2.52 -0.63 10.16
C HIS A 41 -3.49 -1.75 10.54
N GLN A 42 -3.37 -2.32 11.75
CA GLN A 42 -4.40 -3.20 12.26
C GLN A 42 -5.43 -2.35 13.01
N PHE A 43 -6.66 -2.26 12.48
CA PHE A 43 -7.77 -1.44 13.01
C PHE A 43 -8.08 -1.55 14.51
N LYS A 44 -7.44 -2.46 15.25
CA LYS A 44 -7.64 -2.66 16.69
C LYS A 44 -6.56 -2.05 17.56
N ASP A 45 -5.38 -1.80 17.02
CA ASP A 45 -4.21 -1.38 17.77
C ASP A 45 -3.62 -0.18 17.03
N GLU A 46 -3.45 0.97 17.69
CA GLU A 46 -2.91 2.22 17.11
C GLU A 46 -1.42 2.12 16.70
N PHE A 47 -0.95 0.91 16.36
CA PHE A 47 0.43 0.59 16.05
C PHE A 47 0.58 0.05 14.63
N TRP A 48 1.53 0.62 13.91
CA TRP A 48 1.97 0.11 12.62
C TRP A 48 2.69 -1.23 12.79
N THR A 49 2.23 -2.26 12.08
CA THR A 49 2.89 -3.57 12.09
C THR A 49 3.68 -3.76 10.79
N GLU A 50 4.98 -4.02 10.91
CA GLU A 50 5.84 -4.34 9.75
C GLU A 50 5.36 -5.62 9.05
N ILE A 51 5.19 -5.56 7.74
CA ILE A 51 4.82 -6.70 6.89
C ILE A 51 6.10 -7.47 6.55
N LYS A 52 6.29 -8.62 7.20
CA LYS A 52 7.44 -9.51 6.96
C LYS A 52 7.24 -10.50 5.82
N ASN A 53 6.06 -10.55 5.22
CA ASN A 53 5.78 -11.43 4.09
C ASN A 53 6.41 -10.87 2.80
N GLU A 54 6.61 -11.75 1.80
CA GLU A 54 7.13 -11.34 0.50
C GLU A 54 6.10 -10.48 -0.23
N VAL A 55 6.33 -9.17 -0.23
CA VAL A 55 5.60 -8.22 -1.09
C VAL A 55 6.17 -8.34 -2.50
N THR A 56 5.33 -8.74 -3.44
CA THR A 56 5.75 -8.94 -4.84
C THR A 56 5.46 -7.73 -5.71
N HIS A 57 4.33 -7.06 -5.44
CA HIS A 57 3.90 -5.88 -6.18
C HIS A 57 3.25 -4.88 -5.23
N TRP A 58 3.26 -3.62 -5.64
CA TRP A 58 2.57 -2.54 -4.97
C TRP A 58 1.85 -1.66 -5.99
N MET A 59 0.89 -0.88 -5.54
CA MET A 59 0.31 0.20 -6.33
C MET A 59 -0.02 1.37 -5.42
N LYS A 60 0.13 2.61 -5.93
CA LYS A 60 -0.38 3.79 -5.24
C LYS A 60 -1.90 3.68 -5.16
N VAL A 61 -2.46 3.95 -3.98
CA VAL A 61 -3.91 4.04 -3.83
C VAL A 61 -4.38 5.23 -4.66
N PRO A 62 -5.30 5.05 -5.62
CA PRO A 62 -5.84 6.17 -6.38
C PRO A 62 -6.55 7.12 -5.42
N GLU A 63 -6.27 8.42 -5.54
CA GLU A 63 -7.05 9.42 -4.81
C GLU A 63 -8.51 9.21 -5.20
N LEU A 64 -9.38 9.04 -4.19
CA LEU A 64 -10.81 9.05 -4.45
C LEU A 64 -11.13 10.37 -5.17
N PRO A 65 -11.99 10.36 -6.20
CA PRO A 65 -12.45 11.61 -6.78
C PRO A 65 -12.98 12.45 -5.61
N LYS A 66 -12.38 13.62 -5.40
CA LYS A 66 -12.86 14.57 -4.40
C LYS A 66 -14.35 14.72 -4.69
N ALA A 67 -15.19 14.41 -3.72
CA ALA A 67 -16.59 14.75 -3.85
C ALA A 67 -16.62 16.26 -4.06
N ASP A 68 -17.03 16.70 -5.25
CA ASP A 68 -17.42 18.08 -5.50
C ASP A 68 -18.62 18.33 -4.59
N THR A 69 -18.36 18.74 -3.35
CA THR A 69 -19.39 19.35 -2.51
C THR A 69 -19.57 20.78 -3.00
N GLU A 70 -20.08 20.92 -4.22
CA GLU A 70 -20.85 22.09 -4.61
C GLU A 70 -22.28 21.88 -4.09
N GLY A 71 -22.69 22.74 -3.16
CA GLY A 71 -24.03 22.78 -2.58
C GLY A 71 -24.17 23.96 -1.64
#